data_AF-A0A9D1UMG6-F1
#
_entry.id   AF-A0A9D1UMG6-F1
#
_cell.length_a   1.000
_cell.length_b   1.000
_cell.length_c   1.000
_cell.angle_alpha   90.00
_cell.angle_beta   90.00
_cell.angle_gamma   90.00
#
_symmetry.space_group_name_H-M   'P 1'
#
loop_
_entity.id
_entity.type
_entity.pdbx_description
1 polymer ?
#
loop_
_entity_poly.entity_id
_entity_poly.type
_entity_poly.pdbx_seq_one_letter_code
_entity_poly.pdbx_strand_id
1 'polypeptide(L)'
;MTGAQERLAAIAAELAELDRQQEELARLDQAFRARSEQRSAQDRQVQALRLAWEKEQGDVELLEGVTVQGLLLRLSGRREERLDQEHREERDARSRCEQAQAELERMDQELQRVMSERGKLRTAQGRRKTLLEEKEGILIELGGPTGEELAQISAELTDCQKAYAQLDQACFAGENVMSGLNQALYALDSARDLGTWDMLGGGTLVTLAKHERLDEARNAVHRAQQAMGRFRNSLSELKDLHIPPVSIGEGAVIADYLFDGLIVDFLVQSKIKENQDDISNARYRVKDILGKLQERRQELKTRCQALEQRRAALLSTPSPAI
;
A
#
# COMPACT_ATOMS: atom_id res chain seq x y z
N MET A 1 9.42 18.15 -44.30
CA MET A 1 10.00 16.80 -44.47
C MET A 1 11.37 16.71 -43.81
N THR A 2 12.37 17.50 -44.22
CA THR A 2 13.73 17.50 -43.63
C THR A 2 13.78 17.82 -42.14
N GLY A 3 13.08 18.87 -41.67
CA GLY A 3 13.13 19.26 -40.24
C GLY A 3 12.53 18.24 -39.27
N ALA A 4 11.47 17.51 -39.67
CA ALA A 4 10.86 16.47 -38.83
C ALA A 4 11.77 15.23 -38.73
N GLN A 5 12.41 14.85 -39.84
CA GLN A 5 13.38 13.75 -39.87
C GLN A 5 14.65 14.07 -39.07
N GLU A 6 15.16 15.29 -39.18
CA GLU A 6 16.27 15.79 -38.35
C GLU A 6 15.93 15.76 -36.85
N ARG A 7 14.70 16.18 -36.48
CA ARG A 7 14.25 16.13 -35.09
C ARG A 7 14.09 14.70 -34.58
N LEU A 8 13.55 13.78 -35.37
CA LEU A 8 13.46 12.36 -35.01
C LEU A 8 14.84 11.72 -34.79
N ALA A 9 15.83 12.07 -35.62
CA ALA A 9 17.20 11.61 -35.45
C ALA A 9 17.84 12.15 -34.16
N ALA A 10 17.63 13.43 -33.84
CA ALA A 10 18.07 14.03 -32.59
C ALA A 10 17.42 13.36 -31.36
N ILE A 11 16.11 13.12 -31.41
CA ILE A 11 15.38 12.43 -30.34
C ILE A 11 15.92 11.00 -30.16
N ALA A 12 16.21 10.26 -31.24
CA ALA A 12 16.78 8.92 -31.14
C ALA A 12 18.15 8.91 -30.44
N ALA A 13 19.01 9.88 -30.74
CA ALA A 13 20.31 10.03 -30.06
C ALA A 13 20.15 10.39 -28.57
N GLU A 14 19.26 11.33 -28.24
CA GLU A 14 18.95 11.70 -26.85
C GLU A 14 18.38 10.48 -26.08
N LEU A 15 17.47 9.70 -26.67
CA LEU A 15 16.90 8.51 -26.04
C LEU A 15 17.96 7.42 -25.76
N ALA A 16 18.91 7.20 -26.66
CA ALA A 16 19.98 6.21 -26.45
C ALA A 16 20.93 6.59 -25.29
N GLU A 17 21.14 7.88 -25.04
CA GLU A 17 21.87 8.34 -23.85
C GLU A 17 21.03 8.16 -22.58
N LEU A 18 19.74 8.49 -22.64
CA LEU A 18 18.82 8.34 -21.52
C LEU A 18 18.57 6.87 -21.13
N ASP A 19 18.57 5.94 -22.09
CA ASP A 19 18.45 4.50 -21.83
C ASP A 19 19.69 3.98 -21.07
N ARG A 20 20.90 4.44 -21.43
CA ARG A 20 22.13 4.13 -20.67
C ARG A 20 22.05 4.64 -19.23
N GLN A 21 21.54 5.86 -19.04
CA GLN A 21 21.30 6.44 -17.72
C GLN A 21 20.24 5.68 -16.91
N GLN A 22 19.23 5.10 -17.57
CA GLN A 22 18.23 4.26 -16.90
C GLN A 22 18.81 2.94 -16.41
N GLU A 23 19.67 2.29 -17.19
CA GLU A 23 20.37 1.08 -16.76
C GLU A 23 21.27 1.36 -15.55
N GLU A 24 21.98 2.48 -15.56
CA GLU A 24 22.80 2.93 -14.44
C GLU A 24 21.95 3.20 -13.18
N LEU A 25 20.83 3.90 -13.33
CA LEU A 25 19.89 4.14 -12.23
C LEU A 25 19.33 2.83 -11.66
N ALA A 26 19.00 1.85 -12.50
CA ALA A 26 18.51 0.54 -12.05
C ALA A 26 19.57 -0.20 -11.23
N ARG A 27 20.84 -0.16 -11.66
CA ARG A 27 21.97 -0.71 -10.90
C ARG A 27 22.14 0.00 -9.55
N LEU A 28 22.06 1.33 -9.53
CA LEU A 28 22.14 2.12 -8.31
C LEU A 28 20.95 1.87 -7.37
N ASP A 29 19.74 1.69 -7.89
CA ASP A 29 18.54 1.34 -7.11
C ASP A 29 18.72 -0.01 -6.41
N GLN A 30 19.22 -1.03 -7.13
CA GLN A 30 19.48 -2.34 -6.56
C GLN A 30 20.57 -2.26 -5.47
N ALA A 31 21.66 -1.55 -5.76
CA ALA A 31 22.76 -1.38 -4.82
C ALA A 31 22.34 -0.57 -3.57
N PHE A 32 21.45 0.42 -3.73
CA PHE A 32 20.86 1.17 -2.62
C PHE A 32 20.00 0.28 -1.72
N ARG A 33 19.14 -0.57 -2.30
CA ARG A 33 18.30 -1.51 -1.53
C ARG A 33 19.15 -2.43 -0.67
N ALA A 34 20.15 -3.08 -1.28
CA ALA A 34 21.06 -3.98 -0.57
C ALA A 34 21.81 -3.27 0.57
N ARG A 35 22.34 -2.05 0.32
CA ARG A 35 23.01 -1.26 1.36
C ARG A 35 22.06 -0.79 2.46
N SER A 36 20.83 -0.43 2.13
CA SER A 36 19.81 -0.04 3.11
C SER A 36 19.46 -1.20 4.03
N GLU A 37 19.36 -2.41 3.50
CA GLU A 37 19.15 -3.63 4.31
C GLU A 37 20.34 -3.90 5.23
N GLN A 38 21.57 -3.75 4.72
CA GLN A 38 22.79 -3.88 5.52
C GLN A 38 22.85 -2.84 6.64
N ARG A 39 22.51 -1.58 6.35
CA ARG A 39 22.40 -0.49 7.33
C ARG A 39 21.36 -0.82 8.40
N SER A 40 20.18 -1.33 8.03
CA SER A 40 19.17 -1.75 9.00
C SER A 40 19.63 -2.92 9.88
N ALA A 41 20.43 -3.85 9.35
CA ALA A 41 21.04 -4.90 10.14
C ALA A 41 22.08 -4.35 11.11
N GLN A 42 22.95 -3.44 10.65
CA GLN A 42 23.94 -2.76 11.48
C GLN A 42 23.28 -1.92 12.59
N ASP A 43 22.19 -1.22 12.28
CA ASP A 43 21.43 -0.44 13.26
C ASP A 43 20.92 -1.33 14.40
N ARG A 44 20.38 -2.51 14.08
CA ARG A 44 19.99 -3.51 15.10
C ARG A 44 21.18 -3.97 15.95
N GLN A 45 22.36 -4.15 15.35
CA GLN A 45 23.58 -4.51 16.08
C GLN A 45 24.02 -3.38 17.01
N VAL A 46 23.95 -2.12 16.56
CA VAL A 46 24.22 -0.94 17.39
C VAL A 46 23.26 -0.89 18.58
N GLN A 47 21.95 -1.11 18.37
CA GLN A 47 20.99 -1.14 19.49
C GLN A 47 21.30 -2.27 20.48
N ALA A 48 21.66 -3.46 20.00
CA ALA A 48 22.03 -4.57 20.87
C ALA A 48 23.29 -4.27 21.70
N LEU A 49 24.31 -3.64 21.08
CA LEU A 49 25.53 -3.22 21.77
C LEU A 49 25.27 -2.09 22.77
N ARG A 50 24.33 -1.17 22.48
CA ARG A 50 23.88 -0.14 23.43
C ARG A 50 23.24 -0.75 24.67
N LEU A 51 22.31 -1.67 24.49
CA LEU A 51 21.67 -2.36 25.62
C LEU A 51 22.68 -3.16 26.45
N ALA A 52 23.66 -3.79 25.81
CA ALA A 52 24.75 -4.47 26.51
C ALA A 52 25.58 -3.48 27.33
N TRP A 53 25.97 -2.34 26.75
CA TRP A 53 26.70 -1.30 27.47
C TRP A 53 25.91 -0.69 28.64
N GLU A 54 24.61 -0.41 28.47
CA GLU A 54 23.73 0.08 29.54
C GLU A 54 23.67 -0.91 30.72
N LYS A 55 23.72 -2.20 30.44
CA LYS A 55 23.78 -3.24 31.48
C LYS A 55 25.11 -3.20 32.23
N GLU A 56 26.24 -3.19 31.53
CA GLU A 56 27.57 -3.11 32.16
C GLU A 56 27.72 -1.81 32.99
N GLN A 57 27.16 -0.69 32.50
CA GLN A 57 27.10 0.56 33.24
C GLN A 57 26.29 0.42 34.54
N GLY A 58 25.13 -0.26 34.49
CA GLY A 58 24.32 -0.55 35.67
C GLY A 58 25.04 -1.43 36.69
N ASP A 59 25.82 -2.42 36.25
CA ASP A 59 26.60 -3.31 37.12
C ASP A 59 27.73 -2.53 37.84
N VAL A 60 28.38 -1.58 37.15
CA VAL A 60 29.31 -0.60 37.75
C VAL A 60 28.61 0.29 38.78
N GLU A 61 27.49 0.92 38.43
CA GLU A 61 26.73 1.82 39.30
C GLU A 61 26.23 1.12 40.57
N LEU A 62 25.79 -0.13 40.46
CA LEU A 62 25.40 -0.98 41.60
C LEU A 62 26.57 -1.20 42.55
N LEU A 63 27.79 -1.45 42.03
CA LEU A 63 28.98 -1.67 42.84
C LEU A 63 29.56 -0.38 43.43
N GLU A 64 29.38 0.77 42.80
CA GLU A 64 29.75 2.08 43.33
C GLU A 64 28.78 2.56 44.42
N GLY A 65 27.47 2.33 44.24
CA GLY A 65 26.41 2.79 45.14
C GLY A 65 26.31 2.11 46.51
N VAL A 66 26.96 0.95 46.72
CA VAL A 66 26.95 0.29 48.03
C VAL A 66 27.95 0.95 48.99
N THR A 67 27.45 1.59 50.05
CA THR A 67 28.25 2.34 51.02
C THR A 67 29.33 1.48 51.69
N VAL A 68 30.57 1.97 51.70
CA VAL A 68 31.77 1.30 52.25
C VAL A 68 31.57 0.83 53.70
N GLN A 69 30.76 1.54 54.50
CA GLN A 69 30.43 1.18 55.89
C GLN A 69 29.59 -0.11 56.03
N GLY A 70 28.74 -0.46 55.06
CA GLY A 70 27.92 -1.69 55.11
C GLY A 70 28.66 -2.95 54.67
N LEU A 71 29.75 -2.78 53.90
CA LEU A 71 30.52 -3.88 53.29
C LEU A 71 31.89 -4.12 53.93
N LEU A 72 32.39 -3.17 54.73
CA LEU A 72 33.60 -3.32 55.57
C LEU A 72 33.53 -4.53 56.51
N LEU A 73 32.31 -5.02 56.79
CA LEU A 73 32.08 -6.23 57.57
C LEU A 73 32.27 -7.55 56.79
N ARG A 74 32.54 -7.53 55.46
CA ARG A 74 32.47 -8.78 54.65
C ARG A 74 33.55 -9.11 53.61
N LEU A 75 34.59 -8.29 53.32
CA LEU A 75 35.82 -8.59 52.52
C LEU A 75 36.17 -7.40 51.59
N SER A 76 37.15 -6.54 51.94
CA SER A 76 37.46 -5.34 51.14
C SER A 76 38.29 -5.60 49.87
N GLY A 77 39.20 -6.59 49.86
CA GLY A 77 40.06 -6.85 48.69
C GLY A 77 39.33 -7.44 47.46
N ARG A 78 38.28 -8.24 47.66
CA ARG A 78 37.48 -8.86 46.58
C ARG A 78 36.50 -7.90 45.90
N ARG A 79 36.27 -6.72 46.46
CA ARG A 79 35.38 -5.71 45.89
C ARG A 79 36.15 -4.84 44.90
N GLU A 80 37.35 -4.43 45.26
CA GLU A 80 38.20 -3.56 44.44
C GLU A 80 38.62 -4.28 43.15
N GLU A 81 39.04 -5.55 43.24
CA GLU A 81 39.30 -6.41 42.06
C GLU A 81 38.08 -6.59 41.16
N ARG A 82 36.88 -6.67 41.73
CA ARG A 82 35.62 -6.78 40.97
C ARG A 82 35.24 -5.47 40.31
N LEU A 83 35.34 -4.35 41.00
CA LEU A 83 35.07 -3.03 40.43
C LEU A 83 36.00 -2.74 39.24
N ASP A 84 37.28 -3.08 39.36
CA ASP A 84 38.24 -2.98 38.25
C ASP A 84 37.89 -3.88 37.06
N GLN A 85 37.33 -5.06 37.31
CA GLN A 85 36.85 -5.95 36.26
C GLN A 85 35.65 -5.35 35.53
N GLU A 86 34.67 -4.85 36.26
CA GLU A 86 33.41 -4.31 35.73
C GLU A 86 33.67 -3.02 34.93
N HIS A 87 34.59 -2.16 35.38
CA HIS A 87 35.05 -1.03 34.56
C HIS A 87 35.77 -1.43 33.27
N ARG A 88 36.44 -2.59 33.24
CA ARG A 88 37.04 -3.10 31.98
C ARG A 88 35.95 -3.57 31.03
N GLU A 89 34.97 -4.31 31.54
CA GLU A 89 33.83 -4.83 30.77
C GLU A 89 32.98 -3.67 30.21
N GLU A 90 32.72 -2.64 31.01
CA GLU A 90 32.05 -1.40 30.58
C GLU A 90 32.81 -0.68 29.45
N ARG A 91 34.13 -0.47 29.60
CA ARG A 91 34.96 0.19 28.59
C ARG A 91 35.00 -0.59 27.27
N ASP A 92 35.08 -1.92 27.35
CA ASP A 92 35.07 -2.79 26.18
C ASP A 92 33.71 -2.75 25.46
N ALA A 93 32.60 -2.80 26.22
CA ALA A 93 31.25 -2.68 25.69
C ALA A 93 31.01 -1.31 25.02
N ARG A 94 31.46 -0.22 25.67
CA ARG A 94 31.43 1.14 25.13
C ARG A 94 32.22 1.24 23.83
N SER A 95 33.45 0.74 23.78
CA SER A 95 34.29 0.80 22.58
C SER A 95 33.64 0.06 21.39
N ARG A 96 33.06 -1.12 21.62
CA ARG A 96 32.32 -1.86 20.59
C ARG A 96 31.11 -1.09 20.09
N CYS A 97 30.37 -0.45 21.00
CA CYS A 97 29.24 0.39 20.66
C CYS A 97 29.65 1.60 19.81
N GLU A 98 30.71 2.33 20.21
CA GLU A 98 31.25 3.47 19.47
C GLU A 98 31.75 3.06 18.06
N GLN A 99 32.44 1.93 17.93
CA GLN A 99 32.89 1.41 16.63
C GLN A 99 31.72 1.07 15.70
N ALA A 100 30.70 0.38 16.23
CA ALA A 100 29.51 0.01 15.45
C ALA A 100 28.71 1.26 15.03
N GLN A 101 28.65 2.29 15.88
CA GLN A 101 28.03 3.58 15.54
C GLN A 101 28.80 4.31 14.43
N ALA A 102 30.13 4.36 14.51
CA ALA A 102 30.95 4.97 13.47
C ALA A 102 30.81 4.26 12.12
N GLU A 103 30.66 2.93 12.11
CA GLU A 103 30.36 2.17 10.90
C GLU A 103 28.98 2.51 10.34
N LEU A 104 27.95 2.61 11.20
CA LEU A 104 26.60 3.01 10.80
C LEU A 104 26.59 4.41 10.18
N GLU A 105 27.31 5.37 10.76
CA GLU A 105 27.43 6.72 10.22
C GLU A 105 28.10 6.74 8.83
N ARG A 106 29.13 5.90 8.60
CA ARG A 106 29.74 5.76 7.28
C ARG A 106 28.75 5.21 6.26
N MET A 107 27.98 4.19 6.63
CA MET A 107 26.93 3.64 5.77
C MET A 107 25.85 4.68 5.45
N ASP A 108 25.44 5.49 6.42
CA ASP A 108 24.48 6.56 6.21
C ASP A 108 25.02 7.63 5.23
N GLN A 109 26.29 8.01 5.34
CA GLN A 109 26.93 8.93 4.39
C GLN A 109 26.99 8.35 2.97
N GLU A 110 27.32 7.08 2.82
CA GLU A 110 27.32 6.40 1.51
C GLU A 110 25.91 6.33 0.90
N LEU A 111 24.90 5.98 1.72
CA LEU A 111 23.51 5.97 1.27
C LEU A 111 23.05 7.35 0.80
N GLN A 112 23.43 8.43 1.50
CA GLN A 112 23.13 9.80 1.07
C GLN A 112 23.78 10.15 -0.26
N ARG A 113 25.04 9.75 -0.50
CA ARG A 113 25.72 9.95 -1.80
C ARG A 113 24.98 9.24 -2.93
N VAL A 114 24.67 7.96 -2.73
CA VAL A 114 23.91 7.15 -3.71
C VAL A 114 22.52 7.74 -3.94
N MET A 115 21.84 8.24 -2.91
CA MET A 115 20.55 8.92 -3.07
C MET A 115 20.65 10.18 -3.93
N SER A 116 21.69 11.00 -3.72
CA SER A 116 21.93 12.20 -4.54
C SER A 116 22.16 11.86 -6.01
N GLU A 117 22.98 10.85 -6.29
CA GLU A 117 23.24 10.35 -7.65
C GLU A 117 21.97 9.83 -8.32
N ARG A 118 21.18 9.02 -7.60
CA ARG A 118 19.87 8.54 -8.06
C ARG A 118 18.91 9.70 -8.35
N GLY A 119 18.93 10.75 -7.54
CA GLY A 119 18.13 11.96 -7.74
C GLY A 119 18.45 12.67 -9.06
N LYS A 120 19.74 12.76 -9.42
CA LYS A 120 20.20 13.35 -10.69
C LYS A 120 19.74 12.54 -11.91
N LEU A 121 19.72 11.21 -11.81
CA LEU A 121 19.26 10.34 -12.90
C LEU A 121 17.73 10.23 -13.00
N ARG A 122 17.00 10.50 -11.92
CA ARG A 122 15.53 10.54 -11.96
C ARG A 122 14.97 11.67 -12.82
N THR A 123 15.64 12.82 -12.90
CA THR A 123 15.22 13.92 -13.78
C THR A 123 15.36 13.53 -15.26
N ALA A 124 16.35 12.70 -15.60
CA ALA A 124 16.51 12.12 -16.93
C ALA A 124 15.34 11.19 -17.33
N GLN A 125 14.72 10.47 -16.38
CA GLN A 125 13.52 9.67 -16.68
C GLN A 125 12.33 10.55 -17.13
N GLY A 126 12.15 11.71 -16.49
CA GLY A 126 11.13 12.69 -16.88
C GLY A 126 11.37 13.20 -18.30
N ARG A 127 12.62 13.57 -18.61
CA ARG A 127 13.01 14.02 -19.96
C ARG A 127 12.76 12.94 -21.02
N ARG A 128 13.07 11.68 -20.71
CA ARG A 128 12.82 10.54 -21.61
C ARG A 128 11.34 10.37 -21.95
N LYS A 129 10.46 10.50 -20.95
CA LYS A 129 9.00 10.46 -21.18
C LYS A 129 8.55 11.55 -22.13
N THR A 130 8.98 12.80 -21.90
CA THR A 130 8.65 13.93 -22.77
C THR A 130 9.15 13.74 -24.21
N LEU A 131 10.36 13.20 -24.38
CA LEU A 131 10.92 12.93 -25.72
C LEU A 131 10.15 11.84 -26.47
N LEU A 132 9.64 10.82 -25.77
CA LEU A 132 8.79 9.79 -26.38
C LEU A 132 7.43 10.34 -26.81
N GLU A 133 6.85 11.23 -26.01
CA GLU A 133 5.61 11.94 -26.36
C GLU A 133 5.83 12.87 -27.57
N GLU A 134 6.96 13.58 -27.62
CA GLU A 134 7.35 14.40 -28.76
C GLU A 134 7.56 13.55 -30.03
N LYS A 135 8.28 12.43 -29.90
CA LYS A 135 8.48 11.47 -31.00
C LYS A 135 7.15 10.96 -31.55
N GLU A 136 6.23 10.59 -30.66
CA GLU A 136 4.90 10.13 -31.04
C GLU A 136 4.11 11.21 -31.78
N GLY A 137 4.10 12.45 -31.27
CA GLY A 137 3.42 13.57 -31.92
C GLY A 137 3.93 13.80 -33.35
N ILE A 138 5.25 13.80 -33.54
CA ILE A 138 5.86 13.94 -34.86
C ILE A 138 5.47 12.78 -35.79
N LEU A 139 5.45 11.53 -35.29
CA LEU A 139 5.06 10.37 -36.09
C LEU A 139 3.58 10.40 -36.50
N ILE A 140 2.69 10.86 -35.61
CA ILE A 140 1.27 11.03 -35.91
C ILE A 140 1.07 12.14 -36.95
N GLU A 141 1.76 13.27 -36.82
CA GLU A 141 1.69 14.40 -37.78
C GLU A 141 2.23 14.03 -39.16
N LEU A 142 3.31 13.25 -39.22
CA LEU A 142 3.87 12.74 -40.47
C LEU A 142 2.94 11.73 -41.16
N GLY A 143 2.04 11.09 -40.40
CA GLY A 143 1.09 10.10 -40.90
C GLY A 143 1.75 8.80 -41.35
N GLY A 144 1.08 8.11 -42.28
CA GLY A 144 1.49 6.77 -42.75
C GLY A 144 1.12 5.66 -41.76
N PRO A 145 1.46 4.39 -42.09
CA PRO A 145 0.97 3.22 -41.34
C PRO A 145 1.31 3.28 -39.84
N THR A 146 2.53 3.70 -39.50
CA THR A 146 2.98 3.81 -38.11
C THR A 146 2.32 4.97 -37.36
N GLY A 147 2.13 6.12 -38.01
CA GLY A 147 1.48 7.28 -37.40
C GLY A 147 -0.02 7.06 -37.15
N GLU A 148 -0.71 6.44 -38.12
CA GLU A 148 -2.12 6.06 -38.00
C GLU A 148 -2.33 5.00 -36.89
N GLU A 149 -1.47 3.98 -36.84
CA GLU A 149 -1.52 2.96 -35.80
C GLU A 149 -1.24 3.56 -34.40
N LEU A 150 -0.28 4.47 -34.27
CA LEU A 150 0.00 5.18 -33.01
C LEU A 150 -1.19 6.04 -32.57
N ALA A 151 -1.81 6.78 -33.49
CA ALA A 151 -2.99 7.59 -33.17
C ALA A 151 -4.16 6.72 -32.68
N GLN A 152 -4.40 5.58 -33.34
CA GLN A 152 -5.42 4.62 -32.91
C GLN A 152 -5.11 4.03 -31.53
N ILE A 153 -3.88 3.56 -31.31
CA ILE A 153 -3.47 2.98 -30.02
C ILE A 153 -3.59 4.01 -28.90
N SER A 154 -3.22 5.27 -29.13
CA SER A 154 -3.29 6.32 -28.10
C SER A 154 -4.72 6.72 -27.76
N ALA A 155 -5.63 6.73 -28.74
CA ALA A 155 -7.07 6.87 -28.48
C ALA A 155 -7.60 5.67 -27.66
N GLU A 156 -7.32 4.43 -28.11
CA GLU A 156 -7.75 3.21 -27.40
C GLU A 156 -7.18 3.11 -25.99
N LEU A 157 -5.93 3.55 -25.78
CA LEU A 157 -5.29 3.54 -24.48
C LEU A 157 -5.94 4.55 -23.53
N THR A 158 -6.28 5.74 -24.03
CA THR A 158 -7.00 6.76 -23.25
C THR A 158 -8.35 6.22 -22.77
N ASP A 159 -9.12 5.61 -23.68
CA ASP A 159 -10.40 5.00 -23.36
C ASP A 159 -10.24 3.82 -22.39
N CYS A 160 -9.24 2.96 -22.60
CA CYS A 160 -8.91 1.83 -21.72
C CYS A 160 -8.57 2.30 -20.31
N GLN A 161 -7.71 3.31 -20.17
CA GLN A 161 -7.27 3.83 -18.88
C GLN A 161 -8.42 4.51 -18.13
N LYS A 162 -9.27 5.27 -18.83
CA LYS A 162 -10.48 5.86 -18.25
C LYS A 162 -11.42 4.76 -17.73
N ALA A 163 -11.68 3.74 -18.55
CA ALA A 163 -12.52 2.61 -18.17
C ALA A 163 -11.96 1.82 -16.97
N TYR A 164 -10.64 1.60 -16.95
CA TYR A 164 -9.96 0.97 -15.82
C TYR A 164 -10.11 1.78 -14.53
N ALA A 165 -9.89 3.10 -14.59
CA ALA A 165 -10.00 3.97 -13.42
C ALA A 165 -11.43 3.97 -12.83
N GLN A 166 -12.45 3.99 -13.68
CA GLN A 166 -13.85 3.92 -13.25
C GLN A 166 -14.18 2.57 -12.59
N LEU A 167 -13.69 1.46 -13.16
CA LEU A 167 -13.86 0.13 -12.56
C LEU A 167 -13.11 -0.03 -11.23
N ASP A 168 -11.93 0.55 -11.12
CA ASP A 168 -11.15 0.54 -9.87
C ASP A 168 -11.87 1.30 -8.75
N GLN A 169 -12.45 2.47 -9.06
CA GLN A 169 -13.30 3.22 -8.14
C GLN A 169 -14.55 2.42 -7.72
N ALA A 170 -15.20 1.73 -8.66
CA ALA A 170 -16.35 0.89 -8.35
C ALA A 170 -15.96 -0.30 -7.45
N CYS A 171 -14.84 -0.97 -7.72
CA CYS A 171 -14.31 -2.04 -6.86
C CYS A 171 -14.04 -1.51 -5.45
N PHE A 172 -13.35 -0.38 -5.32
CA PHE A 172 -13.04 0.24 -4.03
C PHE A 172 -14.32 0.61 -3.26
N ALA A 173 -15.32 1.19 -3.93
CA ALA A 173 -16.59 1.51 -3.29
C ALA A 173 -17.31 0.24 -2.79
N GLY A 174 -17.35 -0.84 -3.59
CA GLY A 174 -17.96 -2.11 -3.18
C GLY A 174 -17.19 -2.81 -2.05
N GLU A 175 -15.86 -2.72 -2.01
CA GLU A 175 -15.05 -3.25 -0.91
C GLU A 175 -15.37 -2.55 0.43
N ASN A 176 -15.60 -1.23 0.39
CA ASN A 176 -16.05 -0.47 1.56
C ASN A 176 -17.43 -0.93 2.06
N VAL A 177 -18.34 -1.25 1.14
CA VAL A 177 -19.63 -1.87 1.49
C VAL A 177 -19.42 -3.20 2.21
N MET A 178 -18.62 -4.10 1.62
CA MET A 178 -18.33 -5.41 2.19
C MET A 178 -17.76 -5.30 3.60
N SER A 179 -16.86 -4.34 3.82
CA SER A 179 -16.30 -4.05 5.15
C SER A 179 -17.39 -3.68 6.16
N GLY A 180 -18.29 -2.76 5.80
CA GLY A 180 -19.41 -2.35 6.66
C GLY A 180 -20.38 -3.50 6.97
N LEU A 181 -20.76 -4.30 5.97
CA LEU A 181 -21.64 -5.46 6.16
C LEU A 181 -21.00 -6.54 7.03
N ASN A 182 -19.69 -6.80 6.87
CA ASN A 182 -18.98 -7.75 7.72
C ASN A 182 -18.88 -7.27 9.18
N GLN A 183 -18.64 -5.98 9.41
CA GLN A 183 -18.66 -5.40 10.75
C GLN A 183 -20.04 -5.52 11.40
N ALA A 184 -21.11 -5.29 10.65
CA ALA A 184 -22.48 -5.45 11.14
C ALA A 184 -22.77 -6.90 11.53
N LEU A 185 -22.39 -7.87 10.68
CA LEU A 185 -22.56 -9.29 11.00
C LEU A 185 -21.78 -9.69 12.25
N TYR A 186 -20.54 -9.24 12.40
CA TYR A 186 -19.69 -9.51 13.56
C TYR A 186 -20.31 -8.97 14.87
N ALA A 187 -20.81 -7.74 14.86
CA ALA A 187 -21.45 -7.12 16.01
C ALA A 187 -22.77 -7.83 16.37
N LEU A 188 -23.56 -8.26 15.38
CA LEU A 188 -24.78 -9.04 15.60
C LEU A 188 -24.50 -10.44 16.14
N ASP A 189 -23.44 -11.10 15.67
CA ASP A 189 -22.99 -12.41 16.16
C ASP A 189 -22.60 -12.31 17.63
N SER A 190 -21.79 -11.30 17.97
CA SER A 190 -21.40 -10.98 19.35
C SER A 190 -22.62 -10.67 20.25
N ALA A 191 -23.60 -9.93 19.74
CA ALA A 191 -24.84 -9.63 20.47
C ALA A 191 -25.72 -10.88 20.69
N ARG A 192 -25.70 -11.85 19.75
CA ARG A 192 -26.40 -13.13 19.87
C ARG A 192 -25.78 -13.99 20.97
N ASP A 193 -24.45 -14.11 20.96
CA ASP A 193 -23.69 -14.93 21.91
C ASP A 193 -23.84 -14.43 23.36
N LEU A 194 -23.87 -13.10 23.55
CA LEU A 194 -24.20 -12.47 24.85
C LEU A 194 -25.64 -12.74 25.28
N GLY A 195 -26.59 -12.80 24.34
CA GLY A 195 -28.00 -13.10 24.62
C GLY A 195 -28.26 -14.55 25.03
N THR A 196 -27.46 -15.51 24.56
CA THR A 196 -27.51 -16.91 25.03
C THR A 196 -27.00 -17.10 26.45
N TRP A 197 -26.10 -16.23 26.93
CA TRP A 197 -25.62 -16.22 28.32
C TRP A 197 -26.62 -15.63 29.32
N ASP A 198 -27.50 -14.72 28.87
CA ASP A 198 -28.54 -14.06 29.69
C ASP A 198 -29.56 -15.06 30.27
N MET A 199 -29.79 -16.19 29.60
CA MET A 199 -30.73 -17.25 30.05
C MET A 199 -30.20 -18.13 31.19
N LEU A 200 -28.93 -17.98 31.58
CA LEU A 200 -28.27 -18.76 32.65
C LEU A 200 -27.99 -17.97 33.94
N GLY A 201 -28.42 -16.69 34.02
CA GLY A 201 -28.40 -15.91 35.27
C GLY A 201 -27.73 -14.53 35.19
N GLY A 202 -27.94 -13.75 34.12
CA GLY A 202 -27.31 -12.44 33.92
C GLY A 202 -28.16 -11.24 34.40
N GLY A 203 -27.59 -10.40 35.25
CA GLY A 203 -28.19 -9.14 35.72
C GLY A 203 -28.07 -7.97 34.74
N THR A 204 -28.44 -6.77 35.20
CA THR A 204 -28.48 -5.48 34.48
C THR A 204 -27.24 -5.14 33.64
N LEU A 205 -26.05 -5.67 33.97
CA LEU A 205 -24.80 -5.47 33.22
C LEU A 205 -24.76 -6.20 31.86
N VAL A 206 -25.39 -7.37 31.73
CA VAL A 206 -25.43 -8.13 30.45
C VAL A 206 -26.33 -7.42 29.43
N THR A 207 -27.41 -6.79 29.92
CA THR A 207 -28.32 -6.00 29.09
C THR A 207 -27.64 -4.74 28.52
N LEU A 208 -26.75 -4.09 29.28
CA LEU A 208 -25.98 -2.92 28.81
C LEU A 208 -24.99 -3.30 27.71
N ALA A 209 -24.18 -4.34 27.91
CA ALA A 209 -23.23 -4.82 26.91
C ALA A 209 -23.92 -5.27 25.60
N LYS A 210 -25.12 -5.86 25.71
CA LYS A 210 -25.96 -6.19 24.54
C LYS A 210 -26.41 -4.94 23.78
N HIS A 211 -26.76 -3.87 24.48
CA HIS A 211 -27.16 -2.61 23.85
C HIS A 211 -26.00 -1.99 23.07
N GLU A 212 -24.80 -1.96 23.66
CA GLU A 212 -23.59 -1.46 22.99
C GLU A 212 -23.28 -2.22 21.70
N ARG A 213 -23.40 -3.55 21.68
CA ARG A 213 -23.19 -4.37 20.47
C ARG A 213 -24.26 -4.16 19.41
N LEU A 214 -25.51 -3.94 19.81
CA LEU A 214 -26.58 -3.59 18.89
C LEU A 214 -26.39 -2.20 18.29
N ASP A 215 -25.90 -1.24 19.08
CA ASP A 215 -25.56 0.09 18.58
C ASP A 215 -24.33 0.07 17.67
N GLU A 216 -23.34 -0.77 17.97
CA GLU A 216 -22.21 -1.03 17.07
C GLU A 216 -22.68 -1.62 15.74
N ALA A 217 -23.60 -2.60 15.78
CA ALA A 217 -24.21 -3.17 14.58
C ALA A 217 -24.99 -2.11 13.78
N ARG A 218 -25.80 -1.26 14.43
CA ARG A 218 -26.51 -0.14 13.79
C ARG A 218 -25.56 0.84 13.13
N ASN A 219 -24.48 1.22 13.82
CA ASN A 219 -23.46 2.11 13.26
C ASN A 219 -22.75 1.47 12.07
N ALA A 220 -22.44 0.18 12.14
CA ALA A 220 -21.83 -0.56 11.04
C ALA A 220 -22.76 -0.68 9.82
N VAL A 221 -24.04 -0.97 10.03
CA VAL A 221 -25.07 -0.94 8.98
C VAL A 221 -25.14 0.46 8.38
N HIS A 222 -25.21 1.52 9.17
CA HIS A 222 -25.25 2.89 8.66
C HIS A 222 -24.02 3.25 7.82
N ARG A 223 -22.81 2.84 8.23
CA ARG A 223 -21.60 3.00 7.40
C ARG A 223 -21.69 2.22 6.09
N ALA A 224 -22.20 0.98 6.13
CA ALA A 224 -22.41 0.19 4.93
C ALA A 224 -23.38 0.89 3.96
N GLN A 225 -24.41 1.58 4.45
CA GLN A 225 -25.34 2.36 3.63
C GLN A 225 -24.65 3.51 2.91
N GLN A 226 -23.86 4.30 3.64
CA GLN A 226 -23.13 5.43 3.05
C GLN A 226 -22.15 4.95 1.98
N ALA A 227 -21.42 3.86 2.26
CA ALA A 227 -20.53 3.22 1.28
C ALA A 227 -21.31 2.70 0.07
N MET A 228 -22.49 2.13 0.28
CA MET A 228 -23.28 1.53 -0.78
C MET A 228 -23.92 2.61 -1.67
N GLY A 229 -24.29 3.78 -1.14
CA GLY A 229 -24.68 4.93 -1.94
C GLY A 229 -23.58 5.40 -2.90
N ARG A 230 -22.32 5.40 -2.44
CA ARG A 230 -21.15 5.69 -3.31
C ARG A 230 -20.96 4.59 -4.35
N PHE A 231 -21.09 3.33 -3.94
CA PHE A 231 -20.99 2.19 -4.85
C PHE A 231 -22.05 2.25 -5.96
N ARG A 232 -23.30 2.63 -5.64
CA ARG A 232 -24.36 2.86 -6.63
C ARG A 232 -23.97 3.94 -7.65
N ASN A 233 -23.43 5.08 -7.17
CA ASN A 233 -23.01 6.15 -8.07
C ASN A 233 -21.89 5.67 -9.01
N SER A 234 -20.87 5.00 -8.46
CA SER A 234 -19.79 4.42 -9.27
C SER A 234 -20.30 3.39 -10.28
N LEU A 235 -21.26 2.52 -9.91
CA LEU A 235 -21.89 1.58 -10.85
C LEU A 235 -22.70 2.30 -11.94
N SER A 236 -23.32 3.44 -11.64
CA SER A 236 -24.06 4.21 -12.64
C SER A 236 -23.14 4.89 -13.64
N GLU A 237 -21.97 5.35 -13.21
CA GLU A 237 -20.94 5.92 -14.10
C GLU A 237 -20.37 4.87 -15.07
N LEU A 238 -20.49 3.58 -14.74
CA LEU A 238 -20.13 2.49 -15.65
C LEU A 238 -21.13 2.27 -16.80
N LYS A 239 -22.33 2.86 -16.76
CA LYS A 239 -23.36 2.66 -17.81
C LYS A 239 -22.97 3.29 -19.16
N ASP A 240 -22.16 4.34 -19.14
CA ASP A 240 -21.73 5.05 -20.35
C ASP A 240 -20.57 4.34 -21.07
N LEU A 241 -19.84 3.49 -20.33
CA LEU A 241 -18.93 2.52 -20.92
C LEU A 241 -19.81 1.49 -21.63
N HIS A 242 -19.93 1.56 -22.96
CA HIS A 242 -20.66 0.61 -23.81
C HIS A 242 -20.02 -0.79 -23.72
N ILE A 243 -20.16 -1.44 -22.55
CA ILE A 243 -19.60 -2.74 -22.20
C ILE A 243 -20.80 -3.71 -22.10
N PRO A 244 -21.17 -4.40 -23.20
CA PRO A 244 -22.19 -5.44 -23.18
C PRO A 244 -21.62 -6.81 -22.74
N PRO A 245 -22.38 -7.69 -22.04
CA PRO A 245 -23.35 -7.43 -20.99
C PRO A 245 -22.96 -8.20 -19.72
N VAL A 246 -22.30 -7.53 -18.76
CA VAL A 246 -22.73 -7.76 -17.38
C VAL A 246 -23.95 -6.86 -17.25
N SER A 247 -25.12 -7.40 -16.92
CA SER A 247 -26.31 -6.58 -16.64
C SER A 247 -26.04 -5.67 -15.42
N ILE A 248 -25.25 -4.61 -15.57
CA ILE A 248 -24.94 -3.62 -14.52
C ILE A 248 -26.19 -2.80 -14.20
N GLY A 249 -27.17 -2.77 -15.13
CA GLY A 249 -28.54 -2.32 -14.85
C GLY A 249 -29.23 -3.12 -13.75
N GLU A 250 -28.99 -4.42 -13.64
CA GLU A 250 -29.49 -5.24 -12.52
C GLU A 250 -28.77 -4.88 -11.23
N GLY A 251 -27.47 -4.52 -11.27
CA GLY A 251 -26.71 -4.10 -10.08
C GLY A 251 -27.29 -2.86 -9.39
N ALA A 252 -27.71 -1.85 -10.15
CA ALA A 252 -28.36 -0.65 -9.60
C ALA A 252 -29.74 -0.95 -9.00
N VAL A 253 -30.53 -1.81 -9.66
CA VAL A 253 -31.85 -2.25 -9.17
C VAL A 253 -31.72 -3.17 -7.94
N ILE A 254 -30.71 -4.05 -7.93
CA ILE A 254 -30.34 -4.89 -6.79
C ILE A 254 -29.92 -4.01 -5.62
N ALA A 255 -29.15 -2.96 -5.90
CA ALA A 255 -28.75 -2.01 -4.88
C ALA A 255 -30.01 -1.35 -4.30
N ASP A 256 -30.92 -0.77 -5.09
CA ASP A 256 -32.19 -0.16 -4.63
C ASP A 256 -33.07 -1.12 -3.80
N TYR A 257 -33.21 -2.38 -4.22
CA TYR A 257 -33.93 -3.38 -3.43
C TYR A 257 -33.23 -3.77 -2.12
N LEU A 258 -31.89 -3.87 -2.14
CA LEU A 258 -31.09 -4.10 -0.94
C LEU A 258 -31.08 -2.87 -0.01
N PHE A 259 -31.14 -1.66 -0.55
CA PHE A 259 -31.10 -0.40 0.20
C PHE A 259 -32.38 -0.19 1.00
N ASP A 260 -33.55 -0.20 0.34
CA ASP A 260 -34.77 0.23 1.01
C ASP A 260 -35.33 -0.84 1.95
N GLY A 261 -35.15 -2.13 1.62
CA GLY A 261 -35.60 -3.23 2.48
C GLY A 261 -34.73 -3.42 3.72
N LEU A 262 -33.43 -3.66 3.53
CA LEU A 262 -32.53 -4.05 4.62
C LEU A 262 -32.39 -2.98 5.71
N ILE A 263 -32.38 -1.70 5.31
CA ILE A 263 -32.15 -0.57 6.21
C ILE A 263 -33.37 -0.29 7.07
N VAL A 264 -34.52 -0.17 6.43
CA VAL A 264 -35.78 0.18 7.09
C VAL A 264 -36.17 -0.94 8.04
N ASP A 265 -36.05 -2.19 7.60
CA ASP A 265 -36.39 -3.36 8.41
C ASP A 265 -35.42 -3.51 9.60
N PHE A 266 -34.12 -3.30 9.40
CA PHE A 266 -33.12 -3.36 10.48
C PHE A 266 -33.34 -2.28 11.57
N LEU A 267 -33.71 -1.06 11.18
CA LEU A 267 -33.96 0.04 12.12
C LEU A 267 -35.26 -0.14 12.91
N VAL A 268 -36.24 -0.82 12.33
CA VAL A 268 -37.58 -0.99 12.92
C VAL A 268 -37.70 -2.29 13.74
N GLN A 269 -36.84 -3.29 13.51
CA GLN A 269 -37.03 -4.65 14.04
C GLN A 269 -35.92 -5.12 15.01
N SER A 270 -36.30 -5.51 16.23
CA SER A 270 -35.39 -6.01 17.28
C SER A 270 -34.95 -7.48 17.10
N LYS A 271 -35.12 -8.07 15.90
CA LYS A 271 -34.88 -9.50 15.67
C LYS A 271 -33.51 -9.74 15.05
N ILE A 272 -32.53 -10.02 15.92
CA ILE A 272 -31.12 -10.23 15.56
C ILE A 272 -30.95 -11.25 14.43
N LYS A 273 -31.68 -12.37 14.45
CA LYS A 273 -31.53 -13.44 13.45
C LYS A 273 -31.98 -13.03 12.04
N GLU A 274 -33.15 -12.42 11.91
CA GLU A 274 -33.69 -11.95 10.62
C GLU A 274 -32.76 -10.89 10.02
N ASN A 275 -32.31 -9.93 10.84
CA ASN A 275 -31.33 -8.92 10.46
C ASN A 275 -30.00 -9.52 9.95
N GLN A 276 -29.54 -10.64 10.53
CA GLN A 276 -28.33 -11.33 10.08
C GLN A 276 -28.50 -12.02 8.73
N ASP A 277 -29.68 -12.60 8.49
CA ASP A 277 -30.00 -13.26 7.22
C ASP A 277 -30.03 -12.20 6.09
N ASP A 278 -30.65 -11.04 6.33
CA ASP A 278 -30.72 -9.94 5.36
C ASP A 278 -29.33 -9.36 5.05
N ILE A 279 -28.52 -9.07 6.07
CA ILE A 279 -27.14 -8.56 5.89
C ILE A 279 -26.27 -9.60 5.19
N SER A 280 -26.46 -10.89 5.48
CA SER A 280 -25.75 -11.95 4.77
C SER A 280 -26.14 -12.01 3.30
N ASN A 281 -27.42 -11.90 2.97
CA ASN A 281 -27.91 -11.87 1.60
C ASN A 281 -27.37 -10.66 0.83
N ALA A 282 -27.40 -9.47 1.42
CA ALA A 282 -26.80 -8.26 0.85
C ALA A 282 -25.30 -8.45 0.58
N ARG A 283 -24.57 -9.01 1.55
CA ARG A 283 -23.14 -9.31 1.42
C ARG A 283 -22.87 -10.28 0.27
N TYR A 284 -23.67 -11.33 0.11
CA TYR A 284 -23.50 -12.28 -1.00
C TYR A 284 -23.70 -11.61 -2.36
N ARG A 285 -24.71 -10.76 -2.50
CA ARG A 285 -24.97 -10.02 -3.75
C ARG A 285 -23.86 -9.01 -4.07
N VAL A 286 -23.39 -8.26 -3.09
CA VAL A 286 -22.27 -7.32 -3.27
C VAL A 286 -21.00 -8.07 -3.65
N LYS A 287 -20.73 -9.22 -3.03
CA LYS A 287 -19.59 -10.07 -3.36
C LYS A 287 -19.63 -10.58 -4.81
N ASP A 288 -20.80 -10.99 -5.28
CA ASP A 288 -20.98 -11.43 -6.68
C ASP A 288 -20.70 -10.29 -7.67
N ILE A 289 -21.25 -9.10 -7.43
CA ILE A 289 -20.99 -7.92 -8.26
C ILE A 289 -19.50 -7.57 -8.24
N LEU A 290 -18.88 -7.52 -7.06
CA LEU A 290 -17.44 -7.25 -6.92
C LEU A 290 -16.59 -8.24 -7.69
N GLY A 291 -16.91 -9.55 -7.65
CA GLY A 291 -16.19 -10.57 -8.41
C GLY A 291 -16.17 -10.25 -9.90
N LYS A 292 -17.34 -9.90 -10.47
CA LYS A 292 -17.48 -9.51 -11.88
C LYS A 292 -16.70 -8.23 -12.21
N LEU A 293 -16.76 -7.21 -11.34
CA LEU A 293 -16.01 -5.96 -11.54
C LEU A 293 -14.50 -6.19 -11.48
N GLN A 294 -14.03 -7.03 -10.55
CA GLN A 294 -12.60 -7.32 -10.37
C GLN A 294 -12.04 -8.12 -11.55
N GLU A 295 -12.79 -9.11 -12.04
CA GLU A 295 -12.45 -9.85 -13.27
C GLU A 295 -12.30 -8.89 -14.45
N ARG A 296 -13.30 -8.02 -14.67
CA ARG A 296 -13.26 -7.05 -15.77
C ARG A 296 -12.14 -6.02 -15.62
N ARG A 297 -11.88 -5.55 -14.39
CA ARG A 297 -10.76 -4.65 -14.09
C ARG A 297 -9.43 -5.30 -14.47
N GLN A 298 -9.27 -6.60 -14.19
CA GLN A 298 -8.06 -7.35 -14.54
C GLN A 298 -7.91 -7.54 -16.05
N GLU A 299 -9.00 -7.81 -16.77
CA GLU A 299 -9.02 -7.85 -18.24
C GLU A 299 -8.59 -6.51 -18.85
N LEU A 300 -9.18 -5.40 -18.39
CA LEU A 300 -8.81 -4.06 -18.87
C LEU A 300 -7.37 -3.71 -18.52
N LYS A 301 -6.90 -4.04 -17.32
CA LYS A 301 -5.50 -3.84 -16.95
C LYS A 301 -4.57 -4.52 -17.94
N THR A 302 -4.86 -5.78 -18.27
CA THR A 302 -4.07 -6.56 -19.23
C THR A 302 -4.15 -5.95 -20.63
N ARG A 303 -5.34 -5.48 -21.05
CA ARG A 303 -5.51 -4.78 -22.33
C ARG A 303 -4.71 -3.48 -22.38
N CYS A 304 -4.79 -2.62 -21.36
CA CYS A 304 -4.06 -1.36 -21.33
C CYS A 304 -2.55 -1.62 -21.35
N GLN A 305 -2.07 -2.64 -20.61
CA GLN A 305 -0.66 -3.07 -20.66
C GLN A 305 -0.23 -3.55 -22.05
N ALA A 306 -1.07 -4.32 -22.75
CA ALA A 306 -0.78 -4.77 -24.11
C ALA A 306 -0.72 -3.59 -25.10
N LEU A 307 -1.63 -2.62 -24.97
CA LEU A 307 -1.61 -1.38 -25.78
C LEU A 307 -0.36 -0.53 -25.49
N GLU A 308 0.04 -0.39 -24.22
CA GLU A 308 1.26 0.30 -23.82
C GLU A 308 2.51 -0.38 -24.40
N GLN A 309 2.58 -1.71 -24.35
CA GLN A 309 3.68 -2.47 -24.95
C GLN A 309 3.73 -2.30 -26.47
N ARG A 310 2.57 -2.33 -27.15
CA ARG A 310 2.49 -2.11 -28.59
C ARG A 310 2.91 -0.69 -28.98
N ARG A 311 2.44 0.32 -28.25
CA ARG A 311 2.88 1.72 -28.41
C ARG A 311 4.39 1.84 -28.22
N ALA A 312 4.95 1.23 -27.16
CA ALA A 312 6.38 1.25 -26.90
C ALA A 312 7.20 0.55 -28.00
N ALA A 313 6.70 -0.56 -28.56
CA ALA A 313 7.33 -1.26 -29.68
C ALA A 313 7.39 -0.38 -30.94
N LEU A 314 6.29 0.28 -31.30
CA LEU A 314 6.26 1.20 -32.43
C LEU A 314 7.24 2.37 -32.23
N LEU A 315 7.31 2.91 -31.01
CA LEU A 315 8.25 3.97 -30.65
C LEU A 315 9.70 3.50 -30.53
N SER A 316 9.99 2.21 -30.39
CA SER A 316 11.36 1.68 -30.34
C SER A 316 11.90 1.26 -31.71
N THR A 317 11.02 0.97 -32.67
CA THR A 317 11.44 0.75 -34.06
C THR A 317 12.11 2.01 -34.63
N PRO A 318 13.32 1.90 -35.22
CA PRO A 318 13.85 2.99 -36.04
C PRO A 318 12.89 3.21 -37.21
N SER A 319 12.44 4.46 -37.38
CA SER A 319 11.51 4.84 -38.44
C SER A 319 12.05 4.30 -39.77
N PRO A 320 11.25 3.53 -40.55
CA PRO A 320 11.70 3.09 -41.86
C PRO A 320 11.97 4.34 -42.68
N ALA A 321 13.18 4.44 -43.21
CA ALA A 321 13.49 5.42 -44.24
C ALA A 321 12.49 5.20 -45.38
N ILE A 322 11.54 6.14 -45.52
CA ILE A 322 10.71 6.29 -46.72
C ILE A 322 11.46 7.25 -47.65
#